data_AF-A0A087UIZ6-F1
#
_entry.id   AF-A0A087UIZ6-F1
#
_cell.length_a   1.000
_cell.length_b   1.000
_cell.length_c   1.000
_cell.angle_alpha   90.00
_cell.angle_beta   90.00
_cell.angle_gamma   90.00
#
_symmetry.space_group_name_H-M   'P 1'
#
loop_
_entity.id
_entity.type
_entity.pdbx_description
1 polymer ?
#
loop_
_entity_poly.entity_id
_entity_poly.type
_entity_poly.pdbx_seq_one_letter_code
_entity_poly.pdbx_strand_id
1 'polypeptide(L)'
;MAPLLQIGLLVLFAIIIFAIIGLEFYSGALHKTCFSLADTSEIVTEGDQTTPCYFVGNQSDAEKAPTGAYLCNLSESNCTEGWIGPNFGITSFDNICFAMLTVFQCITMEGWTAILYWTNDALGSNFNWIYFVPLIILGSFFMLNLVLGVLSGEFAKERERVENRQSFLKLRRQQQLEKELNGYVEWICKAEEVILAEERTTLEEKLHIIEARKRTAKRKKMKNMHSKSTDEDEEEDDGSKESDSVAKKEKLK
;
A
#
# COMPACT_ATOMS: atom_id res chain seq x y z
N MET A 1 -12.63 1.65 -6.56
CA MET A 1 -12.89 0.19 -6.40
C MET A 1 -12.44 -0.66 -7.58
N ALA A 2 -12.78 -0.32 -8.83
CA ALA A 2 -12.28 -1.03 -10.02
C ALA A 2 -10.74 -1.26 -10.07
N PRO A 3 -9.87 -0.27 -9.72
CA PRO A 3 -8.42 -0.50 -9.74
C PRO A 3 -7.95 -1.50 -8.67
N LEU A 4 -8.50 -1.41 -7.45
CA LEU A 4 -8.18 -2.34 -6.36
C LEU A 4 -8.56 -3.79 -6.70
N LEU A 5 -9.66 -3.99 -7.43
CA LEU A 5 -10.09 -5.32 -7.86
C LEU A 5 -9.09 -5.95 -8.83
N GLN A 6 -8.55 -5.19 -9.78
CA GLN A 6 -7.59 -5.69 -10.76
C GLN A 6 -6.30 -6.19 -10.09
N ILE A 7 -5.87 -5.48 -9.05
CA ILE A 7 -4.70 -5.86 -8.25
C ILE A 7 -4.99 -7.04 -7.35
N GLY A 8 -6.15 -7.05 -6.69
CA GLY A 8 -6.58 -8.21 -5.91
C GLY A 8 -6.64 -9.48 -6.78
N LEU A 9 -7.07 -9.36 -8.03
CA LEU A 9 -7.08 -10.46 -8.99
C LEU A 9 -5.67 -10.91 -9.40
N LEU A 10 -4.74 -9.97 -9.60
CA LEU A 10 -3.34 -10.28 -9.86
C LEU A 10 -2.68 -11.00 -8.67
N VAL A 11 -2.96 -10.54 -7.45
CA VAL A 11 -2.47 -11.17 -6.21
C VAL A 11 -3.02 -12.58 -6.09
N LEU A 12 -4.34 -12.75 -6.26
CA LEU A 12 -4.99 -14.05 -6.22
C LEU A 12 -4.42 -15.01 -7.27
N PHE A 13 -4.19 -14.53 -8.49
CA PHE A 13 -3.62 -15.33 -9.57
C PHE A 13 -2.20 -15.82 -9.25
N ALA A 14 -1.35 -14.96 -8.68
CA ALA A 14 -0.03 -15.37 -8.26
C ALA A 14 -0.06 -16.38 -7.09
N ILE A 15 -0.96 -16.18 -6.12
CA ILE A 15 -1.19 -17.15 -5.02
C ILE A 15 -1.56 -18.52 -5.60
N ILE A 16 -2.45 -18.56 -6.59
CA ILE A 16 -2.85 -19.81 -7.25
C ILE A 16 -1.65 -20.49 -7.91
N ILE A 17 -0.80 -19.76 -8.63
CA ILE A 17 0.40 -20.34 -9.26
C ILE A 17 1.32 -20.99 -8.22
N PHE A 18 1.66 -20.26 -7.15
CA PHE A 18 2.52 -20.79 -6.10
C PHE A 18 1.87 -21.92 -5.31
N ALA A 19 0.54 -21.92 -5.16
CA ALA A 19 -0.21 -22.99 -4.52
C ALA A 19 -0.20 -24.27 -5.36
N ILE A 20 -0.37 -24.18 -6.68
CA ILE A 20 -0.28 -25.34 -7.58
C ILE A 20 1.14 -25.92 -7.54
N ILE A 21 2.17 -25.07 -7.64
CA ILE A 21 3.57 -25.53 -7.54
C ILE A 21 3.80 -26.21 -6.17
N GLY A 22 3.38 -25.57 -5.08
CA GLY A 22 3.55 -26.14 -3.73
C GLY A 22 2.82 -27.47 -3.55
N LEU A 23 1.60 -27.60 -4.11
CA LEU A 23 0.84 -28.85 -4.09
C LEU A 23 1.59 -29.97 -4.81
N GLU A 24 2.11 -29.73 -6.01
CA GLU A 24 2.86 -30.74 -6.77
C GLU A 24 4.13 -31.21 -6.04
N PHE A 25 4.82 -30.33 -5.31
CA PHE A 25 6.04 -30.69 -4.58
C PHE A 25 5.80 -31.31 -3.20
N TYR A 26 4.76 -30.88 -2.48
CA TYR A 26 4.57 -31.17 -1.06
C TYR A 26 3.31 -31.99 -0.73
N SER A 27 2.57 -32.46 -1.74
CA SER A 27 1.39 -33.31 -1.53
C SER A 27 1.75 -34.55 -0.72
N GLY A 28 1.01 -34.79 0.36
CA GLY A 28 1.16 -35.94 1.25
C GLY A 28 2.37 -35.91 2.17
N ALA A 29 3.26 -34.92 2.05
CA ALA A 29 4.54 -34.91 2.76
C ALA A 29 4.38 -34.66 4.28
N LEU A 30 3.36 -33.88 4.67
CA LEU A 30 3.17 -33.42 6.06
C LEU A 30 2.30 -34.36 6.93
N HIS A 31 1.99 -35.57 6.44
CA HIS A 31 1.14 -36.54 7.15
C HIS A 31 1.90 -37.65 7.88
N LYS A 32 3.23 -37.58 7.85
CA LYS A 32 4.14 -38.56 8.47
C LYS A 32 4.68 -37.99 9.76
N THR A 33 4.57 -38.72 10.86
CA THR A 33 5.20 -38.37 12.14
C THR A 33 5.70 -39.63 12.85
N CYS A 34 6.38 -39.45 13.97
CA CYS A 34 6.93 -40.54 14.76
C CYS A 34 5.84 -41.17 15.63
N PHE A 35 5.50 -42.43 15.36
CA PHE A 35 4.58 -43.21 16.19
C PHE A 35 5.35 -44.20 17.06
N SER A 36 4.87 -44.44 18.27
CA SER A 36 5.50 -45.37 19.21
C SER A 36 5.49 -46.81 18.68
N LEU A 37 6.57 -47.55 18.93
CA LEU A 37 6.65 -48.99 18.65
C LEU A 37 5.78 -49.82 19.62
N ALA A 38 5.47 -49.28 20.81
CA ALA A 38 4.65 -49.96 21.82
C ALA A 38 3.14 -49.81 21.55
N ASP A 39 2.72 -48.62 21.12
CA ASP A 39 1.36 -48.33 20.67
C ASP A 39 1.40 -47.50 19.38
N THR A 40 1.01 -48.13 18.26
CA THR A 40 1.03 -47.50 16.93
C THR A 40 0.03 -46.37 16.78
N SER A 41 -0.84 -46.13 17.77
CA SER A 41 -1.79 -45.00 17.78
C SER A 41 -1.24 -43.77 18.50
N GLU A 42 -0.14 -43.91 19.24
CA GLU A 42 0.45 -42.85 20.05
C GLU A 42 1.57 -42.14 19.28
N ILE A 43 1.44 -40.82 19.16
CA ILE A 43 2.47 -39.96 18.53
C ILE A 43 3.51 -39.63 19.59
N VAL A 44 4.77 -39.96 19.30
CA VAL A 44 5.92 -39.61 20.14
C VAL A 44 6.45 -38.25 19.69
N THR A 45 6.44 -37.29 20.60
CA THR A 45 6.97 -35.94 20.36
C THR A 45 8.37 -35.81 20.93
N GLU A 46 9.35 -35.46 20.11
CA GLU A 46 10.65 -34.98 20.61
C GLU A 46 10.61 -33.46 20.80
N GLY A 47 10.32 -33.01 22.03
CA GLY A 47 10.23 -31.60 22.39
C GLY A 47 8.78 -31.13 22.60
N ASP A 48 8.52 -29.84 22.32
CA ASP A 48 7.24 -29.19 22.62
C ASP A 48 6.15 -29.38 21.54
N GLN A 49 6.49 -29.86 20.34
CA GLN A 49 5.56 -29.95 19.22
C GLN A 49 5.74 -31.23 18.39
N THR A 50 4.64 -31.72 17.82
CA THR A 50 4.64 -32.79 16.81
C THR A 50 5.22 -32.27 15.50
N THR A 51 6.25 -32.93 14.98
CA THR A 51 6.93 -32.56 13.73
C THR A 51 6.75 -33.63 12.66
N PRO A 52 6.78 -33.24 11.37
CA PRO A 52 6.88 -34.20 10.29
C PRO A 52 8.19 -35.00 10.35
N CYS A 53 8.20 -36.21 9.83
CA CYS A 53 9.40 -37.04 9.73
C CYS A 53 9.65 -37.57 8.32
N TYR A 54 10.90 -37.90 8.05
CA TYR A 54 11.31 -38.61 6.84
C TYR A 54 11.38 -40.12 7.12
N PHE A 55 10.72 -40.91 6.26
CA PHE A 55 10.68 -42.35 6.42
C PHE A 55 12.04 -42.99 6.10
N VAL A 56 12.54 -43.80 7.03
CA VAL A 56 13.74 -44.61 6.84
C VAL A 56 13.43 -46.05 7.24
N GLY A 57 13.76 -46.99 6.34
CA GLY A 57 13.44 -48.41 6.54
C GLY A 57 14.33 -49.11 7.58
N ASN A 58 15.60 -48.74 7.70
CA ASN A 58 16.58 -49.33 8.61
C ASN A 58 17.64 -48.31 9.06
N GLN A 59 18.32 -48.59 10.17
CA GLN A 59 19.32 -47.68 10.73
C GLN A 59 20.52 -47.39 9.81
N SER A 60 20.86 -48.32 8.91
CA SER A 60 21.88 -48.11 7.87
C SER A 60 21.47 -47.14 6.76
N ASP A 61 20.17 -46.90 6.60
CA ASP A 61 19.64 -45.97 5.60
C ASP A 61 19.47 -44.56 6.19
N ALA A 62 19.65 -44.40 7.51
CA ALA A 62 19.65 -43.08 8.15
C ALA A 62 20.80 -42.20 7.63
N GLU A 63 21.96 -42.79 7.30
CA GLU A 63 23.08 -42.08 6.67
C GLU A 63 22.76 -41.59 5.23
N LYS A 64 21.75 -42.17 4.58
CA LYS A 64 21.29 -41.76 3.24
C LYS A 64 20.15 -40.75 3.28
N ALA A 65 19.66 -40.40 4.46
CA ALA A 65 18.61 -39.41 4.60
C ALA A 65 19.08 -38.06 4.06
N PRO A 66 18.21 -37.31 3.38
CA PRO A 66 18.57 -35.99 2.87
C PRO A 66 18.90 -35.05 4.03
N THR A 67 19.89 -34.19 3.82
CA THR A 67 20.39 -33.24 4.83
C THR A 67 19.28 -32.34 5.36
N GLY A 68 19.12 -32.32 6.67
CA GLY A 68 18.10 -31.52 7.36
C GLY A 68 16.70 -32.16 7.41
N ALA A 69 16.55 -33.41 6.97
CA ALA A 69 15.36 -34.20 7.27
C ALA A 69 15.35 -34.69 8.73
N TYR A 70 14.17 -34.78 9.31
CA TYR A 70 14.00 -35.24 10.68
C TYR A 70 13.81 -36.76 10.71
N LEU A 71 14.58 -37.40 11.58
CA LEU A 71 14.65 -38.85 11.74
C LEU A 71 14.16 -39.20 13.13
N CYS A 72 13.10 -40.01 13.19
CA CYS A 72 12.61 -40.55 14.46
C CYS A 72 13.68 -41.41 15.15
N ASN A 73 13.64 -41.47 16.47
CA ASN A 73 14.44 -42.44 17.21
C ASN A 73 13.95 -43.86 16.92
N LEU A 74 14.68 -44.58 16.07
CA LEU A 74 14.36 -45.93 15.59
C LEU A 74 14.22 -47.00 16.69
N SER A 75 14.72 -46.74 17.90
CA SER A 75 14.58 -47.67 19.04
C SER A 75 13.25 -47.57 19.78
N GLU A 76 12.56 -46.44 19.62
CA GLU A 76 11.34 -46.10 20.37
C GLU A 76 10.14 -45.84 19.45
N SER A 77 10.39 -45.26 18.26
CA SER A 77 9.36 -44.82 17.34
C SER A 77 9.71 -45.09 15.88
N ASN A 78 8.68 -45.22 15.04
CA ASN A 78 8.80 -45.36 13.60
C ASN A 78 8.03 -44.25 12.88
N CYS A 79 8.61 -43.72 11.81
CA CYS A 79 7.98 -42.71 10.98
C CYS A 79 6.87 -43.35 10.15
N THR A 80 5.61 -43.04 10.44
CA THR A 80 4.47 -43.64 9.71
C THR A 80 3.42 -42.60 9.35
N GLU A 81 2.64 -42.92 8.32
CA GLU A 81 1.49 -42.11 7.90
C GLU A 81 0.33 -42.34 8.87
N GLY A 82 -0.32 -41.25 9.30
CA GLY A 82 -1.42 -41.33 10.27
C GLY A 82 -1.67 -40.02 11.02
N TRP A 83 -0.79 -39.04 10.85
CA TRP A 83 -0.96 -37.72 11.42
C TRP A 83 -1.80 -36.82 10.52
N ILE A 84 -2.73 -36.06 11.13
CA ILE A 84 -3.57 -35.12 10.39
C ILE A 84 -2.77 -33.94 9.79
N GLY A 85 -1.55 -33.72 10.29
CA GLY A 85 -0.64 -32.67 9.86
C GLY A 85 -0.55 -31.49 10.85
N PRO A 86 0.36 -30.55 10.60
CA PRO A 86 0.62 -29.42 11.49
C PRO A 86 -0.59 -28.49 11.59
N ASN A 87 -0.73 -27.81 12.73
CA ASN A 87 -1.85 -26.92 13.03
C ASN A 87 -3.23 -27.57 12.81
N PHE A 88 -3.41 -28.80 13.29
CA PHE A 88 -4.65 -29.59 13.11
C PHE A 88 -5.01 -29.85 11.64
N GLY A 89 -4.01 -29.95 10.75
CA GLY A 89 -4.19 -30.21 9.32
C GLY A 89 -4.55 -28.98 8.48
N ILE A 90 -4.58 -27.78 9.08
CA ILE A 90 -4.84 -26.53 8.35
C ILE A 90 -3.66 -26.18 7.44
N THR A 91 -2.44 -26.35 7.94
CA THR A 91 -1.21 -26.11 7.17
C THR A 91 -0.89 -27.36 6.37
N SER A 92 -1.42 -27.41 5.14
CA SER A 92 -1.27 -28.57 4.26
C SER A 92 -1.19 -28.16 2.79
N PHE A 93 -0.59 -29.05 1.99
CA PHE A 93 -0.44 -28.89 0.54
C PHE A 93 -1.26 -29.93 -0.25
N ASP A 94 -2.16 -30.67 0.40
CA ASP A 94 -2.87 -31.79 -0.24
C ASP A 94 -4.04 -31.36 -1.12
N ASN A 95 -4.63 -30.21 -0.82
CA ASN A 95 -5.73 -29.63 -1.58
C ASN A 95 -5.40 -28.21 -1.98
N ILE A 96 -5.90 -27.79 -3.15
CA ILE A 96 -5.64 -26.44 -3.68
C ILE A 96 -6.07 -25.34 -2.70
N CYS A 97 -7.19 -25.51 -1.99
CA CYS A 97 -7.67 -24.53 -1.01
C CYS A 97 -6.73 -24.39 0.21
N PHE A 98 -6.27 -25.51 0.77
CA PHE A 98 -5.33 -25.48 1.90
C PHE A 98 -3.93 -25.02 1.46
N ALA A 99 -3.49 -25.41 0.26
CA ALA A 99 -2.25 -24.91 -0.34
C ALA A 99 -2.31 -23.39 -0.53
N MET A 100 -3.44 -22.84 -1.03
CA MET A 100 -3.64 -21.39 -1.15
C MET A 100 -3.61 -20.69 0.21
N LEU A 101 -4.22 -21.27 1.25
CA LEU A 101 -4.19 -20.71 2.61
C LEU A 101 -2.76 -20.70 3.18
N THR A 102 -2.03 -21.81 3.03
CA THR A 102 -0.64 -21.94 3.47
C THR A 102 0.27 -20.97 2.73
N VAL A 103 0.12 -20.83 1.40
CA VAL A 103 0.84 -19.85 0.58
C VAL A 103 0.50 -18.42 0.96
N PHE A 104 -0.78 -18.14 1.22
CA PHE A 104 -1.21 -16.83 1.69
C PHE A 104 -0.56 -16.48 3.04
N GLN A 105 -0.56 -17.41 4.00
CA GLN A 105 0.15 -17.26 5.27
C GLN A 105 1.64 -16.96 5.04
N CYS A 106 2.31 -17.73 4.17
CA CYS A 106 3.70 -17.46 3.81
C CYS A 106 3.93 -16.06 3.22
N ILE A 107 3.03 -15.59 2.34
CA ILE A 107 3.10 -14.26 1.73
C ILE A 107 2.91 -13.15 2.77
N THR A 108 2.11 -13.37 3.82
CA THR A 108 1.96 -12.40 4.91
C THR A 108 3.19 -12.29 5.82
N MET A 109 4.23 -13.09 5.58
CA MET A 109 5.44 -13.21 6.43
C MET A 109 5.15 -13.66 7.87
N GLU A 110 4.01 -14.29 8.12
CA GLU A 110 3.62 -14.81 9.43
C GLU A 110 3.74 -16.33 9.41
N GLY A 111 4.41 -16.93 10.38
CA GLY A 111 4.54 -18.39 10.50
C GLY A 111 5.28 -19.14 9.35
N TRP A 112 5.78 -18.44 8.33
CA TRP A 112 6.34 -19.05 7.12
C TRP A 112 7.61 -19.89 7.37
N THR A 113 8.42 -19.51 8.35
CA THR A 113 9.64 -20.24 8.71
C THR A 113 9.32 -21.60 9.34
N ALA A 114 8.23 -21.70 10.11
CA ALA A 114 7.77 -22.97 10.66
C ALA A 114 7.35 -23.93 9.54
N ILE A 115 6.65 -23.42 8.53
CA ILE A 115 6.24 -24.19 7.36
C ILE A 115 7.47 -24.69 6.59
N LEU A 116 8.46 -23.83 6.38
CA LEU A 116 9.74 -24.22 5.77
C LEU A 116 10.42 -25.34 6.58
N TYR A 117 10.49 -25.22 7.91
CA TYR A 117 11.10 -26.25 8.75
C TYR A 117 10.33 -27.56 8.71
N TRP A 118 9.00 -27.55 8.79
CA TRP A 118 8.20 -28.77 8.61
C TRP A 118 8.43 -29.44 7.25
N THR A 119 8.54 -28.66 6.16
CA THR A 119 8.89 -29.23 4.85
C THR A 119 10.32 -29.76 4.78
N ASN A 120 11.27 -29.14 5.50
CA ASN A 120 12.64 -29.64 5.59
C ASN A 120 12.69 -30.94 6.39
N ASP A 121 11.96 -31.02 7.50
CA ASP A 121 11.89 -32.20 8.34
C ASP A 121 11.28 -33.39 7.57
N ALA A 122 10.28 -33.12 6.72
CA ALA A 122 9.61 -34.14 5.90
C ALA A 122 10.41 -34.63 4.68
N LEU A 123 11.15 -33.75 3.99
CA LEU A 123 11.75 -34.04 2.66
C LEU A 123 13.25 -33.72 2.55
N GLY A 124 13.82 -33.05 3.54
CA GLY A 124 15.18 -32.52 3.54
C GLY A 124 15.27 -31.07 3.04
N SER A 125 16.37 -30.39 3.38
CA SER A 125 16.54 -28.95 3.13
C SER A 125 17.09 -28.57 1.74
N ASN A 126 17.51 -29.55 0.94
CA ASN A 126 18.28 -29.32 -0.29
C ASN A 126 17.51 -28.56 -1.38
N PHE A 127 16.20 -28.79 -1.52
CA PHE A 127 15.38 -28.21 -2.60
C PHE A 127 14.35 -27.19 -2.11
N ASN A 128 13.98 -27.20 -0.82
CA ASN A 128 12.90 -26.36 -0.30
C ASN A 128 13.19 -24.86 -0.44
N TRP A 129 14.44 -24.45 -0.29
CA TRP A 129 14.81 -23.04 -0.45
C TRP A 129 14.51 -22.50 -1.86
N ILE A 130 14.53 -23.34 -2.90
CA ILE A 130 14.22 -22.94 -4.28
C ILE A 130 12.75 -22.54 -4.43
N TYR A 131 11.86 -23.12 -3.61
CA TYR A 131 10.45 -22.74 -3.57
C TYR A 131 10.21 -21.54 -2.65
N PHE A 132 10.68 -21.61 -1.39
CA PHE A 132 10.35 -20.61 -0.37
C PHE A 132 11.06 -19.27 -0.60
N VAL A 133 12.29 -19.22 -1.12
CA VAL A 133 13.00 -17.94 -1.32
C VAL A 133 12.30 -17.07 -2.39
N PRO A 134 11.98 -17.57 -3.60
CA PRO A 134 11.20 -16.81 -4.57
C PRO A 134 9.79 -16.48 -4.07
N LEU A 135 9.14 -17.39 -3.33
CA LEU A 135 7.83 -17.14 -2.71
C LEU A 135 7.86 -15.90 -1.80
N ILE A 136 8.88 -15.74 -0.95
CA ILE A 136 8.98 -14.58 -0.05
C ILE A 136 9.36 -13.31 -0.82
N ILE A 137 10.33 -13.38 -1.75
CA ILE A 137 10.79 -12.20 -2.50
C ILE A 137 9.69 -11.68 -3.44
N LEU A 138 9.12 -12.56 -4.27
CA LEU A 138 8.12 -12.18 -5.27
C LEU A 138 6.70 -12.16 -4.70
N GLY A 139 6.39 -13.05 -3.78
CA GLY A 139 5.05 -13.13 -3.18
C GLY A 139 4.85 -12.08 -2.09
N SER A 140 5.82 -11.83 -1.22
CA SER A 140 5.61 -10.93 -0.08
C SER A 140 6.06 -9.48 -0.36
N PHE A 141 7.34 -9.28 -0.70
CA PHE A 141 7.86 -7.92 -0.88
C PHE A 141 7.18 -7.21 -2.07
N PHE A 142 7.01 -7.89 -3.19
CA PHE A 142 6.36 -7.26 -4.34
C PHE A 142 4.86 -7.05 -4.11
N MET A 143 4.12 -8.03 -3.58
CA MET A 143 2.66 -7.88 -3.39
C MET A 143 2.31 -6.85 -2.33
N LEU A 144 3.00 -6.83 -1.17
CA LEU A 144 2.75 -5.83 -0.13
C LEU A 144 3.03 -4.42 -0.65
N ASN A 145 4.14 -4.23 -1.35
CA ASN A 145 4.49 -2.93 -1.93
C ASN A 145 3.51 -2.50 -3.02
N LEU A 146 2.97 -3.43 -3.81
CA LEU A 146 2.00 -3.13 -4.85
C LEU A 146 0.64 -2.75 -4.26
N VAL A 147 0.19 -3.43 -3.20
CA VAL A 147 -1.02 -3.06 -2.46
C VAL A 147 -0.86 -1.68 -1.83
N LEU A 148 0.25 -1.43 -1.14
CA LEU A 148 0.54 -0.12 -0.52
C LEU A 148 0.64 0.99 -1.56
N GLY A 149 1.32 0.74 -2.68
CA GLY A 149 1.47 1.71 -3.78
C GLY A 149 0.13 2.12 -4.37
N VAL A 150 -0.81 1.19 -4.50
CA VAL A 150 -2.13 1.48 -5.06
C VAL A 150 -3.05 2.15 -4.06
N LEU A 151 -3.02 1.72 -2.78
CA LEU A 151 -3.73 2.44 -1.73
C LEU A 151 -3.23 3.89 -1.66
N SER A 152 -1.92 4.11 -1.74
CA SER A 152 -1.33 5.44 -1.80
C SER A 152 -1.78 6.22 -3.04
N GLY A 153 -1.85 5.58 -4.21
CA GLY A 153 -2.33 6.21 -5.44
C GLY A 153 -3.82 6.58 -5.40
N GLU A 154 -4.67 5.69 -4.88
CA GLU A 154 -6.10 5.95 -4.69
C GLU A 154 -6.33 7.05 -3.65
N PHE A 155 -5.56 7.06 -2.55
CA PHE A 155 -5.63 8.13 -1.56
C PHE A 155 -5.13 9.46 -2.11
N ALA A 156 -4.06 9.47 -2.92
CA ALA A 156 -3.58 10.67 -3.58
C ALA A 156 -4.65 11.24 -4.52
N LYS A 157 -5.27 10.38 -5.35
CA LYS A 157 -6.34 10.77 -6.28
C LYS A 157 -7.57 11.31 -5.55
N GLU A 158 -7.98 10.67 -4.47
CA GLU A 158 -9.13 11.14 -3.68
C GLU A 158 -8.79 12.46 -2.97
N ARG A 159 -7.56 12.59 -2.44
CA ARG A 159 -7.09 13.84 -1.83
C ARG A 159 -7.06 14.99 -2.84
N GLU A 160 -6.52 14.76 -4.03
CA GLU A 160 -6.50 15.73 -5.13
C GLU A 160 -7.92 16.18 -5.49
N ARG A 161 -8.87 15.24 -5.57
CA ARG A 161 -10.28 15.55 -5.84
C ARG A 161 -10.89 16.44 -4.76
N VAL A 162 -10.58 16.18 -3.48
CA VAL A 162 -11.06 16.98 -2.36
C VAL A 162 -10.44 18.39 -2.39
N GLU A 163 -9.13 18.48 -2.62
CA GLU A 163 -8.41 19.76 -2.71
C GLU A 163 -8.94 20.62 -3.88
N ASN A 164 -9.17 20.04 -5.06
CA ASN A 164 -9.76 20.72 -6.21
C ASN A 164 -11.19 21.22 -5.96
N ARG A 165 -12.00 20.47 -5.21
CA ARG A 165 -13.33 20.93 -4.80
C ARG A 165 -13.26 22.10 -3.84
N GLN A 166 -12.33 22.04 -2.89
CA GLN A 166 -12.15 23.10 -1.91
C GLN A 166 -11.62 24.38 -2.57
N SER A 167 -10.66 24.27 -3.51
CA SER A 167 -10.14 25.42 -4.26
C SER A 167 -11.24 26.07 -5.10
N PHE A 168 -12.06 25.29 -5.80
CA PHE A 168 -13.20 25.80 -6.57
C PHE A 168 -14.23 26.54 -5.70
N LEU A 169 -14.58 25.97 -4.54
CA LEU A 169 -15.53 26.61 -3.61
C LEU A 169 -14.96 27.90 -3.01
N LYS A 170 -13.67 27.94 -2.68
CA LYS A 170 -12.99 29.15 -2.21
C LYS A 170 -12.98 30.24 -3.27
N LEU A 171 -12.63 29.89 -4.52
CA LEU A 171 -12.62 30.83 -5.64
C LEU A 171 -14.01 31.43 -5.89
N ARG A 172 -15.05 30.58 -5.93
CA ARG A 172 -16.43 31.04 -6.11
C ARG A 172 -16.88 31.98 -4.98
N ARG A 173 -16.47 31.71 -3.74
CA ARG A 173 -16.78 32.59 -2.60
C ARG A 173 -16.05 33.93 -2.69
N GLN A 174 -14.80 33.96 -3.16
CA GLN A 174 -14.07 35.20 -3.43
C GLN A 174 -14.73 36.02 -4.54
N GLN A 175 -15.10 35.40 -5.66
CA GLN A 175 -15.78 36.10 -6.76
C GLN A 175 -17.14 36.68 -6.33
N GLN A 176 -17.87 35.98 -5.46
CA GLN A 176 -19.14 36.48 -4.91
C GLN A 176 -18.89 37.72 -4.05
N LEU A 177 -17.91 37.65 -3.11
CA LEU A 177 -17.53 38.76 -2.26
C LEU A 177 -17.02 39.96 -3.06
N GLU A 178 -16.28 39.72 -4.14
CA GLU A 178 -15.77 40.79 -5.01
C GLU A 178 -16.91 41.49 -5.76
N LYS A 179 -17.90 40.75 -6.27
CA LYS A 179 -19.10 41.32 -6.90
C LYS A 179 -19.93 42.13 -5.92
N GLU A 180 -20.16 41.61 -4.71
CA GLU A 180 -20.87 42.32 -3.64
C GLU A 180 -20.13 43.61 -3.25
N LEU A 181 -18.80 43.53 -3.07
CA LEU A 181 -17.96 44.68 -2.77
C LEU A 181 -18.00 45.75 -3.88
N ASN A 182 -17.87 45.35 -5.15
CA ASN A 182 -17.95 46.27 -6.27
C ASN A 182 -19.32 46.95 -6.36
N GLY A 183 -20.40 46.21 -6.08
CA GLY A 183 -21.74 46.79 -5.97
C GLY A 183 -21.82 47.85 -4.87
N TYR A 184 -21.32 47.57 -3.66
CA TYR A 184 -21.31 48.56 -2.57
C TYR A 184 -20.50 49.80 -2.93
N VAL A 185 -19.35 49.64 -3.60
CA VAL A 185 -18.53 50.78 -4.05
C VAL A 185 -19.29 51.65 -5.06
N GLU A 186 -20.01 51.06 -6.00
CA GLU A 186 -20.82 51.80 -6.98
C GLU A 186 -21.93 52.61 -6.29
N TRP A 187 -22.63 52.00 -5.33
CA TRP A 187 -23.65 52.69 -4.52
C TRP A 187 -23.05 53.87 -3.74
N ILE A 188 -21.88 53.71 -3.13
CA ILE A 188 -21.18 54.79 -2.42
C ILE A 188 -20.80 55.92 -3.37
N CYS A 189 -20.19 55.60 -4.52
CA CYS A 189 -19.80 56.61 -5.52
C CYS A 189 -21.01 57.42 -6.00
N LYS A 190 -22.16 56.76 -6.20
CA LYS A 190 -23.39 57.41 -6.63
C LYS A 190 -23.99 58.31 -5.54
N ALA A 191 -23.95 57.87 -4.29
CA ALA A 191 -24.36 58.71 -3.16
C ALA A 191 -23.47 59.95 -3.01
N GLU A 192 -22.14 59.80 -3.14
CA GLU A 192 -21.20 60.93 -3.14
C GLU A 192 -21.51 61.96 -4.24
N GLU A 193 -21.86 61.50 -5.44
CA GLU A 193 -22.22 62.38 -6.57
C GLU A 193 -23.48 63.20 -6.29
N VAL A 194 -24.50 62.58 -5.68
CA VAL A 194 -25.72 63.29 -5.27
C VAL A 194 -25.40 64.34 -4.21
N ILE A 195 -24.58 64.01 -3.20
CA ILE A 195 -24.15 64.95 -2.14
C ILE A 195 -23.37 66.13 -2.74
N LEU A 196 -22.51 65.88 -3.74
CA LEU A 196 -21.77 66.94 -4.44
C LEU A 196 -22.69 67.86 -5.27
N ALA A 197 -23.77 67.31 -5.84
CA ALA A 197 -24.74 68.05 -6.63
C ALA A 197 -25.74 68.86 -5.80
N GLU A 198 -25.99 68.47 -4.54
CA GLU A 198 -26.85 69.20 -3.60
C GLU A 198 -26.31 70.64 -3.35
N GLU A 199 -27.19 71.66 -3.39
CA GLU A 199 -26.80 73.06 -3.15
C GLU A 199 -26.59 73.38 -1.66
N ARG A 200 -27.10 72.54 -0.75
CA ARG A 200 -27.00 72.73 0.71
C ARG A 200 -25.69 72.27 1.33
N THR A 201 -24.86 71.52 0.61
CA THR A 201 -23.61 70.97 1.13
C THR A 201 -22.50 72.02 1.14
N THR A 202 -21.77 72.11 2.25
CA THR A 202 -20.75 73.15 2.44
C THR A 202 -19.54 72.92 1.52
N LEU A 203 -18.86 74.01 1.12
CA LEU A 203 -17.71 73.93 0.21
C LEU A 203 -16.58 73.03 0.77
N GLU A 204 -16.42 73.02 2.09
CA GLU A 204 -15.43 72.24 2.83
C GLU A 204 -15.74 70.73 2.75
N GLU A 205 -17.00 70.33 2.91
CA GLU A 205 -17.45 68.94 2.74
C GLU A 205 -17.25 68.44 1.30
N LYS A 206 -17.57 69.28 0.29
CA LYS A 206 -17.34 68.94 -1.13
C LYS A 206 -15.85 68.70 -1.42
N LEU A 207 -14.98 69.56 -0.90
CA LEU A 207 -13.53 69.44 -1.05
C LEU A 207 -12.99 68.16 -0.39
N HIS A 208 -13.52 67.81 0.79
CA HIS A 208 -13.13 66.60 1.52
C HIS A 208 -13.48 65.32 0.76
N ILE A 209 -14.67 65.26 0.13
CA ILE A 209 -15.10 64.12 -0.71
C ILE A 209 -14.23 64.00 -1.97
N ILE A 210 -13.94 65.11 -2.64
CA ILE A 210 -13.08 65.14 -3.83
C ILE A 210 -11.64 64.70 -3.50
N GLU A 211 -11.11 65.14 -2.36
CA GLU A 211 -9.77 64.73 -1.92
C GLU A 211 -9.72 63.24 -1.56
N ALA A 212 -10.75 62.72 -0.89
CA ALA A 212 -10.90 61.30 -0.60
C ALA A 212 -10.88 60.47 -1.90
N ARG A 213 -11.69 60.82 -2.91
CA ARG A 213 -11.69 60.17 -4.24
C ARG A 213 -10.31 60.15 -4.89
N LYS A 214 -9.57 61.26 -4.85
CA LYS A 214 -8.19 61.33 -5.38
C LYS A 214 -7.26 60.33 -4.67
N ARG A 215 -7.39 60.18 -3.35
CA ARG A 215 -6.59 59.22 -2.57
C ARG A 215 -6.95 57.78 -2.92
N THR A 216 -8.23 57.43 -3.00
CA THR A 216 -8.68 56.07 -3.42
C THR A 216 -8.26 55.73 -4.84
N ALA A 217 -8.36 56.68 -5.77
CA ALA A 217 -7.90 56.51 -7.15
C ALA A 217 -6.38 56.26 -7.25
N LYS A 218 -5.56 57.03 -6.51
CA LYS A 218 -4.12 56.77 -6.40
C LYS A 218 -3.82 55.38 -5.84
N ARG A 219 -4.57 54.95 -4.82
CA ARG A 219 -4.42 53.63 -4.18
C ARG A 219 -4.80 52.48 -5.11
N LYS A 220 -5.91 52.59 -5.86
CA LYS A 220 -6.28 51.62 -6.91
C LYS A 220 -5.21 51.52 -8.00
N LYS A 221 -4.66 52.67 -8.43
CA LYS A 221 -3.59 52.72 -9.45
C LYS A 221 -2.31 52.00 -8.99
N MET A 222 -1.91 52.20 -7.73
CA MET A 222 -0.78 51.47 -7.14
C MET A 222 -1.06 49.95 -7.01
N LYS A 223 -2.27 49.55 -6.62
CA LYS A 223 -2.64 48.12 -6.55
C LYS A 223 -2.64 47.43 -7.91
N ASN A 224 -3.16 48.07 -8.96
CA ASN A 224 -3.12 47.52 -10.32
C ASN A 224 -1.71 47.43 -10.91
N MET A 225 -0.82 48.36 -10.54
CA MET A 225 0.61 48.27 -10.90
C MET A 225 1.31 47.13 -10.19
N HIS A 226 0.95 46.89 -8.91
CA HIS A 226 1.53 45.81 -8.13
C HIS A 226 1.00 44.44 -8.57
N SER A 227 -0.31 44.29 -8.80
CA SER A 227 -0.90 43.04 -9.28
C SER A 227 -0.32 42.63 -10.64
N LYS A 228 -0.11 43.62 -11.53
CA LYS A 228 0.50 43.39 -12.85
C LYS A 228 1.97 42.98 -12.78
N SER A 229 2.71 43.37 -11.75
CA SER A 229 4.08 42.89 -11.56
C SER A 229 4.10 41.49 -10.94
N THR A 230 3.19 41.18 -10.00
CA THR A 230 3.10 39.83 -9.42
C THR A 230 2.57 38.78 -10.40
N ASP A 231 1.70 39.12 -11.34
CA ASP A 231 1.26 38.17 -12.39
C ASP A 231 2.40 37.90 -13.40
N GLU A 232 3.28 38.88 -13.68
CA GLU A 232 4.48 38.68 -14.53
C GLU A 232 5.58 37.87 -13.82
N ASP A 233 5.66 37.93 -12.48
CA ASP A 233 6.57 37.12 -11.66
C ASP A 233 6.05 35.69 -11.40
N GLU A 234 4.73 35.45 -11.40
CA GLU A 234 4.14 34.11 -11.27
C GLU A 234 4.12 33.33 -12.61
N GLU A 235 4.12 33.99 -13.76
CA GLU A 235 4.32 33.32 -15.06
C GLU A 235 5.79 32.91 -15.32
N GLU A 236 6.78 33.46 -14.60
CA GLU A 236 8.18 33.01 -14.66
C GLU A 236 8.53 31.86 -13.67
N ASP A 237 7.72 31.61 -12.62
CA ASP A 237 7.99 30.49 -11.67
C ASP A 237 7.27 29.17 -12.01
N ASP A 238 6.24 29.16 -12.88
CA ASP A 238 5.54 27.92 -13.27
C ASP A 238 6.24 27.15 -14.41
N GLY A 239 7.35 27.68 -14.95
CA GLY A 239 8.18 27.02 -15.97
C GLY A 239 9.32 26.14 -15.42
N SER A 240 9.55 26.10 -14.11
CA SER A 240 10.77 25.53 -13.52
C SER A 240 10.59 24.26 -12.69
N LYS A 241 9.39 23.69 -12.58
CA LYS A 241 9.13 22.47 -11.78
C LYS A 241 8.83 21.19 -12.57
N GLU A 242 8.83 21.22 -13.91
CA GLU A 242 8.54 20.04 -14.73
C GLU A 242 9.77 19.37 -15.39
N SER A 243 10.99 19.88 -15.18
CA SER A 243 12.21 19.35 -15.83
C SER A 243 13.11 18.45 -14.96
N ASP A 244 12.87 18.35 -13.65
CA ASP A 244 13.81 17.67 -12.73
C ASP A 244 13.49 16.19 -12.41
N SER A 245 12.42 15.64 -12.98
CA SER A 245 12.10 14.19 -12.83
C SER A 245 12.51 13.33 -14.05
N VAL A 246 12.84 13.95 -15.18
CA VAL A 246 13.21 13.24 -16.42
C VAL A 246 14.73 13.11 -16.59
N ALA A 247 15.54 14.04 -16.06
CA ALA A 247 16.99 14.05 -16.27
C ALA A 247 17.79 13.05 -15.40
N LYS A 248 17.17 12.43 -14.38
CA LYS A 248 17.87 11.47 -13.50
C LYS A 248 17.85 10.01 -13.99
N LYS A 249 17.24 9.73 -15.15
CA LYS A 249 17.18 8.37 -15.75
C LYS A 249 18.18 8.11 -16.89
N GLU A 250 18.95 9.10 -17.35
CA GLU A 250 19.94 8.91 -18.43
C GLU A 250 21.41 9.02 -18.01
N LYS A 251 21.71 9.13 -16.72
CA LYS A 251 23.08 9.03 -16.19
C LYS A 251 23.19 7.98 -15.09
N LEU A 252 22.80 6.75 -15.39
CA LEU A 252 23.38 5.56 -14.78
C LEU A 252 23.19 4.36 -15.71
N LYS A 253 23.86 4.41 -16.86
CA LYS A 253 24.32 3.25 -17.61
C LYS A 253 25.55 3.66 -18.40
#